data_AF-A0AA88XJX9-F1
#
_entry.id   AF-A0AA88XJX9-F1
#
_cell.length_a   1.000
_cell.length_b   1.000
_cell.length_c   1.000
_cell.angle_alpha   90.00
_cell.angle_beta   90.00
_cell.angle_gamma   90.00
#
_symmetry.space_group_name_H-M   'P 1'
#
loop_
_entity.id
_entity.type
_entity.pdbx_description
1 polymer ?
#
loop_
_entity_poly.entity_id
_entity_poly.type
_entity_poly.pdbx_seq_one_letter_code
_entity_poly.pdbx_strand_id
1 'polypeptide(L)'
;MLSWIVPNSMVDVAVATECQLNIDSIKLTKDIPYKIFDENVNIERIKKYFTKDAWKYLKDLLREKKESECWVCSVCTEDLDACESLGCDRCLEWQHMKCAGLKMPPKMLYWFCKTCKSNV
;
A
#
# COMPACT_ATOMS: atom_id res chain seq x y z
N MET A 1 4.23 8.01 -3.11
CA MET A 1 5.13 6.87 -3.40
C MET A 1 5.93 6.65 -2.12
N LEU A 2 5.89 5.48 -1.47
CA LEU A 2 6.34 5.17 -0.07
C LEU A 2 5.42 5.57 1.08
N SER A 3 4.45 6.44 0.85
CA SER A 3 3.49 6.96 1.86
C SER A 3 2.62 5.91 2.56
N TRP A 4 2.72 4.65 2.14
CA TRP A 4 2.04 3.50 2.70
C TRP A 4 2.94 2.62 3.60
N ILE A 5 4.25 2.88 3.67
CA ILE A 5 5.21 2.22 4.60
C ILE A 5 5.82 3.21 5.57
N VAL A 6 5.78 4.50 5.26
CA VAL A 6 6.31 5.54 6.13
C VAL A 6 5.47 6.81 6.01
N PRO A 7 5.41 7.65 7.07
CA PRO A 7 4.72 8.94 7.02
C PRO A 7 5.21 9.80 5.85
N ASN A 8 4.31 10.61 5.26
CA ASN A 8 4.64 11.49 4.14
C ASN A 8 5.87 12.39 4.42
N SER A 9 6.00 12.88 5.65
CA SER A 9 7.16 13.69 6.06
C SER A 9 8.50 12.96 5.93
N MET A 10 8.51 11.62 6.09
CA MET A 10 9.72 10.81 5.93
C MET A 10 9.97 10.42 4.47
N VAL A 11 8.91 10.33 3.67
CA VAL A 11 9.01 10.12 2.21
C VAL A 11 9.75 11.29 1.57
N ASP A 12 9.32 12.51 1.86
CA ASP A 12 9.91 13.71 1.27
C ASP A 12 11.39 13.85 1.66
N VAL A 13 11.72 13.53 2.92
CA VAL A 13 13.11 13.51 3.39
C VAL A 13 13.92 12.40 2.74
N ALA A 14 13.43 11.16 2.69
CA ALA A 14 14.15 10.04 2.07
C ALA A 14 14.39 10.25 0.56
N VAL A 15 13.45 10.88 -0.13
CA VAL A 15 13.56 11.20 -1.56
C VAL A 15 14.48 12.40 -1.79
N ALA A 16 14.38 13.45 -0.96
CA ALA A 16 15.17 14.68 -1.13
C ALA A 16 16.62 14.57 -0.63
N THR A 17 16.87 13.74 0.38
CA THR A 17 18.19 13.64 1.05
C THR A 17 18.92 12.33 0.78
N GLU A 18 18.33 11.42 -0.01
CA GLU A 18 18.81 10.04 -0.20
C GLU A 18 19.04 9.26 1.13
N CYS A 19 18.42 9.71 2.21
CA CYS A 19 18.57 9.09 3.52
C CYS A 19 17.81 7.76 3.58
N GLN A 20 18.48 6.73 4.10
CA GLN A 20 17.90 5.41 4.27
C GLN A 20 17.02 5.35 5.52
N LEU A 21 15.79 4.88 5.34
CA LEU A 21 14.81 4.61 6.39
C LEU A 21 15.28 3.43 7.25
N ASN A 22 15.15 3.59 8.56
CA ASN A 22 15.48 2.57 9.56
C ASN A 22 14.23 1.76 9.97
N ILE A 23 14.42 0.76 10.84
CA ILE A 23 13.33 -0.10 11.34
C ILE A 23 12.27 0.72 12.07
N ASP A 24 12.66 1.71 12.86
CA ASP A 24 11.73 2.52 13.66
C ASP A 24 10.81 3.35 12.76
N SER A 25 11.28 3.78 11.60
CA SER A 25 10.46 4.45 10.58
C SER A 25 9.32 3.55 10.08
N ILE A 26 9.58 2.24 9.94
CA ILE A 26 8.58 1.24 9.48
C ILE A 26 7.58 0.92 10.59
N LYS A 27 8.03 0.83 11.85
CA LYS A 27 7.15 0.54 13.01
C LYS A 27 6.10 1.63 13.27
N LEU A 28 6.30 2.83 12.75
CA LEU A 28 5.33 3.93 12.87
C LEU A 28 4.07 3.72 12.03
N THR A 29 4.14 2.85 11.03
CA THR A 29 2.98 2.47 10.20
C THR A 29 2.20 1.36 10.86
N LYS A 30 0.90 1.60 11.06
CA LYS A 30 0.01 0.63 11.71
C LYS A 30 -0.62 -0.37 10.75
N ASP A 31 -0.70 -0.06 9.45
CA ASP A 31 -1.31 -0.96 8.47
C ASP A 31 -0.61 -0.88 7.12
N ILE A 32 0.06 -1.98 6.75
CA ILE A 32 0.56 -2.16 5.38
C ILE A 32 -0.63 -2.55 4.49
N PRO A 33 -0.87 -1.85 3.36
CA PRO A 33 -1.96 -2.17 2.46
C PRO A 33 -1.75 -3.51 1.73
N TYR A 34 -2.82 -4.29 1.56
CA TYR A 34 -2.74 -5.63 0.99
C TYR A 34 -2.41 -5.69 -0.51
N LYS A 35 -2.67 -4.63 -1.29
CA LYS A 35 -2.29 -4.59 -2.73
C LYS A 35 -0.77 -4.64 -2.91
N ILE A 36 0.03 -4.48 -1.86
CA ILE A 36 1.47 -4.70 -1.94
C ILE A 36 1.85 -6.10 -2.44
N PHE A 37 0.98 -7.10 -2.24
CA PHE A 37 1.20 -8.48 -2.69
C PHE A 37 0.75 -8.75 -4.13
N ASP A 38 0.17 -7.76 -4.80
CA ASP A 38 -0.24 -7.86 -6.19
C ASP A 38 0.99 -8.06 -7.09
N GLU A 39 0.89 -8.94 -8.09
CA GLU A 39 1.98 -9.25 -9.02
C GLU A 39 2.51 -8.03 -9.78
N ASN A 40 1.69 -6.98 -9.91
CA ASN A 40 2.05 -5.74 -10.57
C ASN A 40 2.85 -4.79 -9.67
N VAL A 41 3.00 -5.10 -8.37
CA VAL A 41 3.75 -4.27 -7.41
C VAL A 41 5.18 -4.77 -7.24
N ASN A 42 6.13 -4.01 -7.78
CA ASN A 42 7.56 -4.29 -7.61
C ASN A 42 8.15 -3.55 -6.39
N ILE A 43 8.19 -4.26 -5.25
CA ILE A 43 8.76 -3.73 -4.00
C ILE A 43 10.30 -3.57 -4.05
N GLU A 44 11.03 -4.28 -4.92
CA GLU A 44 12.50 -4.13 -4.99
C GLU A 44 12.90 -2.72 -5.43
N ARG A 45 12.01 -1.97 -6.12
CA ARG A 45 12.25 -0.57 -6.52
C ARG A 45 12.43 0.36 -5.33
N ILE A 46 11.84 0.03 -4.18
CA ILE A 46 11.88 0.87 -2.98
C ILE A 46 13.01 0.47 -2.02
N LYS A 47 13.68 -0.65 -2.25
CA LYS A 47 14.78 -1.17 -1.42
C LYS A 47 15.88 -0.14 -1.15
N LYS A 48 16.20 0.71 -2.13
CA LYS A 48 17.24 1.74 -2.00
C LYS A 48 16.97 2.76 -0.90
N TYR A 49 15.70 2.93 -0.51
CA TYR A 49 15.29 3.85 0.55
C TYR A 49 15.34 3.24 1.94
N PHE A 50 15.78 1.99 2.11
CA PHE A 50 15.84 1.31 3.39
C PHE A 50 17.27 0.88 3.71
N THR A 51 17.62 0.88 5.00
CA THR A 51 18.84 0.20 5.46
C THR A 51 18.70 -1.32 5.25
N LYS A 52 19.80 -2.06 5.25
CA LYS A 52 19.77 -3.53 5.08
C LYS A 52 18.87 -4.21 6.12
N ASP A 53 18.95 -3.76 7.37
CA ASP A 53 18.17 -4.31 8.48
C ASP A 53 16.69 -3.90 8.38
N ALA A 54 16.40 -2.66 7.99
CA ALA A 54 15.04 -2.19 7.74
C ALA A 54 14.37 -2.93 6.57
N TRP A 55 15.11 -3.19 5.49
CA TRP A 55 14.62 -3.97 4.36
C TRP A 55 14.33 -5.42 4.74
N LYS A 56 15.20 -6.03 5.55
CA LYS A 56 14.99 -7.37 6.08
C LYS A 56 13.72 -7.41 6.93
N TYR A 57 13.58 -6.47 7.86
CA TYR A 57 12.41 -6.33 8.72
C TYR A 57 11.10 -6.17 7.93
N LEU A 58 11.09 -5.30 6.91
CA LEU A 58 9.93 -5.12 6.04
C LEU A 58 9.53 -6.43 5.36
N LYS A 59 10.49 -7.19 4.81
CA LYS A 59 10.21 -8.48 4.17
C LYS A 59 9.65 -9.52 5.14
N ASP A 60 10.16 -9.56 6.37
CA ASP A 60 9.65 -10.45 7.40
C ASP A 60 8.20 -10.09 7.78
N LEU A 61 7.91 -8.80 7.97
CA LEU A 61 6.57 -8.29 8.24
C LEU A 61 5.59 -8.58 7.09
N LEU A 62 6.04 -8.45 5.83
CA LEU A 62 5.24 -8.80 4.66
C LEU A 62 4.94 -10.30 4.58
N ARG A 63 5.89 -11.15 4.95
CA ARG A 63 5.69 -12.61 5.00
C ARG A 63 4.63 -12.95 6.06
N GLU A 64 4.75 -12.41 7.27
CA GLU A 64 3.79 -12.62 8.35
C GLU A 64 2.38 -12.13 7.97
N LYS A 65 2.29 -10.95 7.34
CA LYS A 65 0.99 -10.40 6.92
C LYS A 65 0.34 -11.21 5.78
N LYS A 66 1.13 -11.80 4.89
CA LYS A 66 0.62 -12.66 3.80
C LYS A 66 -0.08 -13.91 4.33
N GLU A 67 0.37 -14.44 5.47
CA GLU A 67 -0.23 -15.61 6.13
C GLU A 67 -1.56 -15.29 6.85
N SER A 68 -1.89 -14.00 7.04
CA SER A 68 -3.06 -13.57 7.82
C SER A 68 -4.39 -13.59 7.05
N GLU A 69 -4.42 -13.95 5.75
CA GLU A 69 -5.58 -14.20 4.86
C GLU A 69 -6.87 -13.33 4.93
N CYS A 70 -6.94 -12.27 5.74
CA CYS A 70 -8.12 -11.39 5.79
C CYS A 70 -7.94 -10.21 4.83
N TRP A 71 -8.62 -10.28 3.68
CA TRP A 71 -8.67 -9.23 2.68
C TRP A 71 -9.89 -8.35 2.96
N VAL A 72 -9.70 -7.19 3.61
CA VAL A 72 -10.80 -6.31 4.00
C VAL A 72 -10.87 -5.04 3.16
N CYS A 73 -12.08 -4.52 2.97
CA CYS A 73 -12.31 -3.26 2.28
C CYS A 73 -11.90 -2.08 3.16
N SER A 74 -11.02 -1.21 2.63
CA SER A 74 -10.59 0.02 3.33
C SER A 74 -11.68 1.07 3.58
N VAL A 75 -12.92 0.85 3.10
CA VAL A 75 -14.06 1.77 3.28
C VAL A 75 -15.07 1.23 4.30
N CYS A 76 -15.51 -0.03 4.15
CA CYS A 76 -16.53 -0.62 5.02
C CYS A 76 -15.99 -1.67 6.00
N THR A 77 -14.70 -2.00 5.94
CA THR A 77 -14.02 -3.02 6.77
C THR A 77 -14.56 -4.45 6.65
N GLU A 78 -15.48 -4.70 5.72
CA GLU A 78 -15.97 -6.04 5.38
C GLU A 78 -15.01 -6.77 4.44
N ASP A 79 -15.10 -8.11 4.42
CA ASP A 79 -14.29 -8.97 3.55
C ASP A 79 -14.51 -8.68 2.06
N LEU A 80 -13.44 -8.78 1.28
CA LEU A 80 -13.41 -8.51 -0.16
C LEU A 80 -13.95 -9.69 -1.00
N ASP A 81 -13.97 -10.90 -0.44
CA ASP A 81 -14.38 -12.13 -1.16
C ASP A 81 -15.84 -12.11 -1.64
N ALA A 82 -16.71 -11.36 -0.95
CA ALA A 82 -18.13 -11.33 -1.24
C ALA A 82 -18.51 -10.46 -2.45
N CYS A 83 -17.61 -9.60 -2.95
CA CYS A 83 -17.95 -8.56 -3.92
C CYS A 83 -16.78 -8.24 -4.86
N GLU A 84 -17.07 -7.83 -6.10
CA GLU A 84 -16.06 -7.30 -7.01
C GLU A 84 -15.28 -6.14 -6.34
N SER A 85 -13.96 -6.26 -6.36
CA SER A 85 -13.05 -5.41 -5.63
C SER A 85 -11.92 -4.92 -6.53
N LEU A 86 -11.38 -3.75 -6.23
CA LEU A 86 -10.27 -3.17 -6.96
C LEU A 86 -9.30 -2.46 -6.02
N GLY A 87 -8.02 -2.50 -6.39
CA GLY A 87 -6.94 -1.89 -5.63
C GLY A 87 -6.53 -0.54 -6.19
N CYS A 88 -6.35 0.46 -5.33
CA CYS A 88 -5.82 1.77 -5.72
C CYS A 88 -4.32 1.70 -6.06
N ASP A 89 -3.90 2.21 -7.22
CA ASP A 89 -2.49 2.22 -7.65
C ASP A 89 -1.60 3.23 -6.90
N ARG A 90 -2.18 4.09 -6.06
CA ARG A 90 -1.41 5.07 -5.26
C ARG A 90 -1.24 4.65 -3.80
N CYS A 91 -2.35 4.36 -3.11
CA CYS A 91 -2.32 4.01 -1.69
C CYS A 91 -2.27 2.50 -1.44
N LEU A 92 -2.36 1.67 -2.48
CA LEU A 92 -2.33 0.21 -2.39
C LEU A 92 -3.44 -0.41 -1.53
N GLU A 93 -4.48 0.35 -1.24
CA GLU A 93 -5.66 -0.14 -0.52
C GLU A 93 -6.66 -0.79 -1.47
N TRP A 94 -7.31 -1.85 -1.00
CA TRP A 94 -8.41 -2.51 -1.68
C TRP A 94 -9.76 -1.94 -1.25
N GLN A 95 -10.69 -1.86 -2.21
CA GLN A 95 -12.04 -1.37 -2.00
C GLN A 95 -13.01 -2.23 -2.80
N HIS A 96 -14.21 -2.49 -2.28
CA HIS A 96 -15.28 -2.98 -3.14
C HIS A 96 -15.59 -1.93 -4.21
N MET A 97 -15.97 -2.36 -5.40
CA MET A 97 -16.41 -1.45 -6.47
C MET A 97 -17.57 -0.57 -6.03
N LYS A 98 -18.53 -1.14 -5.29
CA LYS A 98 -19.66 -0.39 -4.69
C LYS A 98 -19.16 0.72 -3.75
N CYS A 99 -18.19 0.42 -2.89
CA CYS A 99 -17.62 1.37 -1.92
C CYS A 99 -16.79 2.45 -2.63
N ALA A 100 -16.16 2.10 -3.74
CA ALA A 100 -15.51 3.04 -4.65
C ALA A 100 -16.50 3.92 -5.44
N GLY A 101 -17.80 3.61 -5.42
CA GLY A 101 -18.83 4.30 -6.19
C GLY A 101 -18.84 3.94 -7.68
N LEU A 102 -18.32 2.76 -8.02
CA LEU A 102 -18.30 2.24 -9.39
C LEU A 102 -19.45 1.28 -9.63
N LYS A 103 -20.08 1.41 -10.79
CA LYS A 103 -21.11 0.47 -11.28
C LYS A 103 -20.54 -0.61 -12.20
N MET A 104 -19.36 -0.36 -12.77
CA MET A 104 -18.69 -1.25 -13.71
C MET A 104 -17.18 -1.18 -13.49
N PRO A 105 -16.43 -2.24 -13.83
CA PRO A 105 -14.98 -2.22 -13.72
C PRO A 105 -14.37 -1.11 -14.59
N PRO A 106 -13.36 -0.39 -14.08
CA PRO A 106 -12.68 0.63 -14.87
C PRO A 106 -11.93 -0.03 -16.02
N LYS A 107 -12.05 0.54 -17.23
CA LYS A 107 -11.34 0.05 -18.44
C LYS A 107 -9.87 0.48 -18.51
N MET A 108 -9.44 1.34 -17.59
CA MET A 108 -8.08 1.87 -17.56
C MET A 108 -7.13 0.91 -16.86
N LEU A 109 -5.88 0.89 -17.32
CA LEU A 109 -4.81 0.09 -16.70
C LEU A 109 -4.55 0.49 -15.24
N TYR A 110 -4.76 1.78 -14.91
CA TYR A 110 -4.57 2.31 -13.56
C TYR A 110 -5.87 2.88 -13.01
N TRP A 111 -6.10 2.65 -11.71
CA TRP A 111 -7.23 3.18 -10.97
C TRP A 111 -6.80 3.82 -9.64
N PHE A 112 -7.42 4.96 -9.32
CA PHE A 112 -7.17 5.70 -8.09
C PHE A 112 -8.48 5.89 -7.31
N CYS A 113 -8.42 5.65 -6.00
CA CYS A 113 -9.55 5.89 -5.10
C CYS A 113 -9.88 7.39 -5.01
N LYS A 114 -11.08 7.72 -4.53
CA LYS A 114 -11.54 9.12 -4.41
C LYS A 114 -10.54 9.99 -3.64
N THR A 115 -10.02 9.51 -2.52
CA THR A 115 -8.99 10.21 -1.72
C THR A 115 -7.73 10.50 -2.53
N CYS A 116 -7.24 9.52 -3.28
CA CYS A 116 -6.04 9.67 -4.11
C CYS A 116 -6.26 10.55 -5.34
N LYS A 117 -7.51 10.69 -5.82
CA LYS A 117 -7.90 11.60 -6.90
C LYS A 117 -8.05 13.05 -6.42
N SER A 118 -8.44 13.27 -5.16
CA SER A 118 -8.56 14.63 -4.60
C SER A 118 -7.22 15.23 -4.18
N ASN A 119 -6.22 14.40 -3.86
CA ASN A 119 -4.88 14.83 -3.47
C ASN A 119 -3.93 14.92 -4.69
N VAL A 120 -4.34 15.65 -5.73
CA VAL A 120 -3.52 15.91 -6.94
C VAL A 120 -2.69 17.18 -6.75
#